data_AF-A0A5D6UR48-F1
#
_entry.id   AF-A0A5D6UR48-F1
#
_cell.length_a   1.000
_cell.length_b   1.000
_cell.length_c   1.000
_cell.angle_alpha   90.00
_cell.angle_beta   90.00
_cell.angle_gamma   90.00
#
_symmetry.space_group_name_H-M   'P 1'
#
loop_
_entity.id
_entity.type
_entity.pdbx_description
1 polymer ?
#
loop_
_entity_poly.entity_id
_entity_poly.type
_entity_poly.pdbx_seq_one_letter_code
_entity_poly.pdbx_strand_id
1 'polypeptide(L)' 'MAVSVPIDHFTTDPLPLEKARAWLALVLNHPAFSIERRQKAGQLMAATSDAWQVCRWAVLALVESERWEDAMLSREEA' A
#
# COMPACT_ATOMS: atom_id res chain seq x y z
N MET A 1 6.02 1.53 13.78
CA MET A 1 7.13 1.12 12.90
C MET A 1 6.97 1.91 11.62
N ALA A 2 7.85 2.86 11.33
CA ALA A 2 7.80 3.58 10.05
C ALA A 2 8.14 2.58 8.94
N VAL A 3 7.22 2.40 7.99
CA VAL A 3 7.47 1.57 6.81
C VAL A 3 8.37 2.40 5.89
N SER A 4 9.68 2.37 6.11
CA SER A 4 10.64 2.97 5.18
C SER A 4 10.63 2.19 3.88
N VAL A 5 9.83 2.65 2.93
CA VAL A 5 9.83 2.12 1.56
C VAL A 5 11.04 2.70 0.84
N PRO A 6 11.89 1.88 0.19
CA PRO A 6 12.93 2.40 -0.70
C PRO A 6 12.24 2.96 -1.95
N ILE A 7 11.95 4.27 -1.92
CA ILE A 7 11.35 5.03 -3.04
C ILE A 7 12.25 4.98 -4.29
N ASP A 8 13.53 4.62 -4.16
CA ASP A 8 14.47 4.49 -5.29
C ASP A 8 14.09 3.43 -6.34
N HIS A 9 13.22 2.46 -6.04
CA HIS A 9 12.86 1.40 -7.00
C HIS A 9 11.83 1.83 -8.06
N PHE A 10 11.27 3.03 -7.99
CA PHE A 10 10.23 3.49 -8.92
C PHE A 10 10.74 3.93 -10.30
N THR A 11 12.06 4.03 -10.52
CA THR A 11 12.60 4.66 -11.72
C THR A 11 13.32 3.73 -12.70
N THR A 12 13.60 2.46 -12.35
CA THR A 12 14.43 1.61 -13.24
C THR A 12 13.91 0.19 -13.46
N ASP A 13 13.38 -0.50 -12.44
CA ASP A 13 12.81 -1.85 -12.61
C ASP A 13 11.71 -2.15 -11.56
N PRO A 14 10.55 -2.72 -11.95
CA PRO A 14 9.53 -3.12 -11.01
C PRO A 14 10.05 -4.23 -10.08
N LEU A 15 9.67 -4.18 -8.81
CA LEU A 15 9.88 -5.31 -7.90
C LEU A 15 9.30 -6.60 -8.52
N PRO A 16 9.92 -7.77 -8.32
CA PRO A 16 9.31 -9.04 -8.65
C PRO A 16 7.89 -9.14 -8.09
N LEU A 17 6.96 -9.72 -8.86
CA LEU A 17 5.53 -9.73 -8.53
C LEU A 17 5.24 -10.21 -7.09
N GLU A 18 5.96 -11.21 -6.60
CA GLU A 18 5.82 -11.68 -5.22
C GLU A 18 6.22 -10.62 -4.18
N LYS A 19 7.30 -9.88 -4.41
CA LYS A 19 7.74 -8.78 -3.54
C LYS A 19 6.75 -7.62 -3.60
N ALA A 20 6.26 -7.27 -4.80
CA ALA A 20 5.25 -6.25 -4.97
C ALA A 20 3.95 -6.60 -4.21
N ARG A 21 3.52 -7.87 -4.29
CA ARG A 21 2.36 -8.37 -3.55
C ARG A 21 2.57 -8.34 -2.03
N ALA A 22 3.73 -8.79 -1.56
CA ALA A 22 4.07 -8.75 -0.14
C ALA A 22 4.09 -7.31 0.40
N TRP A 23 4.64 -6.38 -0.39
CA TRP A 23 4.66 -4.96 -0.02
C TRP A 23 3.26 -4.36 0.03
N LEU A 24 2.42 -4.60 -0.98
CA LEU A 24 1.03 -4.14 -0.97
C LEU A 24 0.25 -4.72 0.23
N ALA A 25 0.44 -6.00 0.55
CA ALA A 25 -0.19 -6.62 1.71
C ALA A 25 0.23 -5.96 3.03
N LEU A 26 1.50 -5.54 3.14
CA LEU A 26 2.01 -4.83 4.32
C LEU A 26 1.36 -3.46 4.46
N VAL A 27 1.25 -2.69 3.37
CA VAL A 27 0.58 -1.37 3.38
C VAL A 27 -0.90 -1.51 3.73
N LEU A 28 -1.58 -2.53 3.18
CA LEU A 28 -3.00 -2.77 3.42
C LEU A 28 -3.31 -3.23 4.85
N ASN A 29 -2.33 -3.68 5.63
CA ASN A 29 -2.53 -3.99 7.05
C ASN A 29 -2.69 -2.74 7.93
N HIS A 30 -2.51 -1.55 7.37
CA HIS A 30 -2.73 -0.29 8.07
C HIS A 30 -4.20 -0.11 8.54
N PRO A 31 -4.47 0.47 9.73
CA PRO A 31 -5.83 0.67 10.25
C PRO A 31 -6.73 1.54 9.35
N ALA A 32 -6.14 2.37 8.49
CA ALA A 32 -6.87 3.12 7.46
C ALA A 32 -7.68 2.21 6.51
N PHE A 33 -7.30 0.93 6.36
CA PHE A 33 -7.96 -0.02 5.49
C PHE A 33 -8.82 -1.01 6.28
N SER A 34 -10.13 -1.01 5.97
CA SER A 34 -11.07 -1.99 6.50
C SER A 34 -10.76 -3.41 6.01
N ILE A 35 -11.24 -4.42 6.75
CA ILE A 35 -11.08 -5.84 6.41
C ILE A 35 -11.65 -6.13 5.01
N GLU A 36 -12.81 -5.56 4.66
CA GLU A 36 -13.42 -5.70 3.33
C GLU A 36 -12.53 -5.17 2.21
N ARG A 37 -11.90 -3.99 2.42
CA ARG A 37 -10.95 -3.42 1.44
C ARG A 37 -9.71 -4.30 1.29
N ARG A 38 -9.18 -4.85 2.39
CA ARG A 38 -8.05 -5.79 2.34
C ARG A 38 -8.41 -7.06 1.56
N GLN A 39 -9.59 -7.62 1.79
CA GLN A 39 -10.04 -8.82 1.06
C GLN A 39 -10.19 -8.54 -0.44
N LYS A 40 -10.83 -7.41 -0.81
CA LYS A 40 -11.00 -7.01 -2.21
C LYS A 40 -9.65 -6.76 -2.89
N ALA A 41 -8.73 -6.09 -2.20
CA ALA A 41 -7.38 -5.88 -2.71
C ALA A 41 -6.61 -7.21 -2.85
N GLY A 42 -6.77 -8.15 -1.91
CA GLY A 42 -6.20 -9.50 -2.01
C GLY A 42 -6.69 -10.28 -3.23
N GLN A 43 -7.98 -10.20 -3.56
CA GLN A 43 -8.55 -10.80 -4.78
C GLN A 43 -7.98 -10.15 -6.05
N LEU A 44 -7.87 -8.82 -6.09
CA LEU A 44 -7.29 -8.09 -7.21
C LEU A 44 -5.80 -8.40 -7.39
N MET A 45 -5.05 -8.52 -6.30
CA MET A 45 -3.64 -8.92 -6.30
C MET A 45 -3.44 -10.33 -6.85
N ALA A 46 -4.32 -11.27 -6.50
CA ALA A 46 -4.26 -12.64 -6.98
C ALA A 46 -4.56 -12.73 -8.48
N ALA A 47 -5.50 -11.92 -8.98
CA ALA A 47 -5.87 -11.87 -10.40
C ALA A 47 -4.85 -11.13 -11.29
N THR A 48 -4.01 -10.28 -10.71
CA THR A 48 -3.08 -9.42 -11.46
C THR A 48 -1.70 -10.06 -11.58
N SER A 49 -1.19 -10.16 -12.81
CA SER A 49 0.17 -10.63 -13.12
C SER A 49 1.16 -9.49 -13.41
N ASP A 50 0.68 -8.25 -13.48
CA ASP A 50 1.50 -7.07 -13.73
C ASP A 50 2.09 -6.52 -12.43
N ALA A 51 3.40 -6.69 -12.26
CA ALA A 51 4.13 -6.19 -11.10
C ALA A 51 4.12 -4.66 -11.00
N TRP A 52 4.14 -3.93 -12.12
CA TRP A 52 4.04 -2.47 -12.12
C TRP A 52 2.71 -2.00 -11.57
N GLN A 53 1.63 -2.69 -11.95
CA GLN A 53 0.29 -2.38 -11.46
C GLN A 53 0.19 -2.59 -9.95
N VAL A 54 0.75 -3.69 -9.43
CA VAL A 54 0.77 -3.97 -7.99
C VAL A 54 1.60 -2.93 -7.23
N CYS A 55 2.77 -2.54 -7.76
CA CYS A 55 3.57 -1.47 -7.18
C CYS A 55 2.82 -0.13 -7.16
N ARG A 56 2.12 0.23 -8.24
CA ARG A 56 1.28 1.44 -8.29
C ARG A 56 0.19 1.43 -7.23
N TRP A 57 -0.50 0.30 -7.05
CA TRP A 57 -1.50 0.17 -5.98
C TRP A 57 -0.92 0.33 -4.59
N ALA A 58 0.29 -0.20 -4.34
CA ALA A 58 0.95 -0.05 -3.05
C ALA A 58 1.34 1.40 -2.74
N VAL A 59 1.79 2.17 -3.75
CA VAL A 59 2.03 3.62 -3.58
C VAL A 59 0.74 4.36 -3.25
N LEU A 60 -0.34 4.09 -4.01
CA LEU A 60 -1.62 4.76 -3.77
C LEU A 60 -2.16 4.45 -2.38
N ALA A 61 -2.03 3.20 -1.93
CA ALA A 61 -2.42 2.80 -0.58
C ALA A 61 -1.54 3.47 0.48
N LEU A 62 -0.24 3.63 0.24
CA LEU A 62 0.65 4.31 1.19
C LEU A 62 0.23 5.77 1.39
N VAL A 63 0.00 6.49 0.28
CA VAL A 63 -0.48 7.89 0.32
C VAL A 63 -1.84 7.99 1.02
N GLU A 64 -2.74 7.02 0.82
CA GLU A 64 -4.03 6.99 1.51
C GLU A 64 -3.87 6.75 3.02
N SER A 65 -2.93 5.89 3.45
CA SER A 65 -2.65 5.70 4.87
C SER A 65 -2.06 6.94 5.53
N GLU A 66 -1.13 7.63 4.88
CA GLU A 66 -0.55 8.88 5.38
C GLU A 66 -1.63 9.95 5.57
N ARG A 67 -2.52 10.12 4.58
CA ARG A 67 -3.64 11.06 4.69
C ARG A 67 -4.63 10.72 5.80
N TRP A 68 -4.79 9.44 6.11
CA TRP A 68 -5.61 9.01 7.24
C TRP A 68 -4.93 9.35 8.58
N GLU A 69 -3.63 9.14 8.69
CA GLU A 69 -2.84 9.52 9.87
C GLU A 69 -2.92 11.03 10.12
N ASP A 70 -2.71 11.85 9.08
CA ASP A 70 -2.83 13.32 9.16
C ASP A 70 -4.22 13.76 9.63
N ALA A 71 -5.28 13.11 9.13
CA ALA A 71 -6.65 13.41 9.51
C ALA A 71 -6.98 12.97 10.95
N MET A 72 -6.35 11.91 11.44
CA MET A 72 -6.47 11.47 12.83
C MET A 72 -5.75 12.42 13.79
N LEU A 73 -4.52 12.84 13.45
CA LEU A 73 -3.76 13.83 14.23
C LEU A 73 -4.53 15.16 14.34
N SER A 74 -5.09 15.64 13.22
CA SER A 74 -5.90 16.87 13.20
C SER A 74 -7.16 16.80 14.08
N ARG A 75 -7.64 15.59 14.42
CA ARG A 75 -8.79 15.38 15.32
C ARG A 75 -8.37 15.27 16.78
N GLU A 76 -7.15 14.85 17.07
CA GLU A 76 -6.61 14.78 18.43
C GLU A 76 -6.16 16.16 18.94
N GLU A 77 -5.81 17.07 18.03
CA GLU A 77 -5.39 18.44 18.34
C GLU A 77 -6.54 19.47 18.46
N ALA A 78 -7.79 19.06 18.18
CA ALA A 78 -8.99 19.91 18.18
C ALA A 78 -9.86 19.70 19.43
#